data_AF-A0A0C9XJJ1-F1
#
_entry.id   AF-A0A0C9XJJ1-F1
#
_cell.length_a   1.000
_cell.length_b   1.000
_cell.length_c   1.000
_cell.angle_alpha   90.00
_cell.angle_beta   90.00
_cell.angle_gamma   90.00
#
_symmetry.space_group_name_H-M   'P 1'
#
loop_
_entity.id
_entity.type
_entity.pdbx_description
1 polymer ?
#
loop_
_entity_poly.entity_id
_entity_poly.type
_entity_poly.pdbx_seq_one_letter_code
_entity_poly.pdbx_strand_id
1 'polypeptide(L)'
;MFEFLCHTENGVPHTVSGARSEGGNLLPFDCLQIWHKIRTLHAYPPSPSHPHGLYDTVIVNMEPQSDWPRCGLNGHSVVQLHMIFRLLQSEYLVAYVQHFDVVRQPRSVNHDYSATGMHMLRHVVRNDGSRIGGVIPIMQIQSPVHLIPDFSKGAHPHLTSANSYELSTNFWLNKYWSKELYFALSS
;
A
#
# COMPACT_ATOMS: atom_id res chain seq x y z
N MET A 1 6.08 17.42 13.38
CA MET A 1 5.54 16.38 12.47
C MET A 1 6.62 15.51 11.81
N PHE A 2 7.93 15.86 11.87
CA PHE A 2 9.01 15.12 11.21
C PHE A 2 9.76 14.09 12.09
N GLU A 3 9.48 14.00 13.39
CA GLU A 3 10.23 13.16 14.35
C GLU A 3 10.10 11.64 14.14
N PHE A 4 9.22 11.19 13.24
CA PHE A 4 8.93 9.75 13.05
C PHE A 4 9.45 9.17 11.74
N LEU A 5 10.32 9.88 11.04
CA LEU A 5 10.88 9.47 9.75
C LEU A 5 12.27 8.87 9.93
N CYS A 6 12.47 7.59 9.61
CA CYS A 6 13.82 7.03 9.51
C CYS A 6 14.36 7.31 8.10
N HIS A 7 15.35 8.20 8.04
CA HIS A 7 16.02 8.57 6.81
C HIS A 7 16.83 7.41 6.22
N THR A 8 17.02 7.41 4.90
CA THR A 8 18.23 6.81 4.31
C THR A 8 19.46 7.48 4.91
N GLU A 9 20.58 6.76 5.06
CA GLU A 9 21.82 7.30 5.65
C GLU A 9 22.05 8.76 5.18
N ASN A 10 21.82 9.69 6.10
CA ASN A 10 22.01 11.15 6.00
C ASN A 10 21.02 12.02 5.19
N GLY A 11 19.81 11.56 4.84
CA GLY A 11 18.80 12.45 4.23
C GLY A 11 19.26 13.13 2.93
N VAL A 12 20.21 12.49 2.25
CA VAL A 12 20.86 12.98 1.04
C VAL A 12 19.82 13.00 -0.09
N PRO A 13 19.68 14.12 -0.82
CA PRO A 13 18.83 14.14 -1.99
C PRO A 13 19.27 13.12 -3.03
N HIS A 14 18.35 12.31 -3.50
CA HIS A 14 18.55 11.36 -4.58
C HIS A 14 18.19 12.02 -5.90
N THR A 15 19.12 12.04 -6.84
CA THR A 15 18.86 12.53 -8.21
C THR A 15 17.91 11.58 -8.93
N VAL A 16 16.85 12.13 -9.52
CA VAL A 16 15.89 11.34 -10.30
C VAL A 16 16.56 10.92 -11.61
N SER A 17 16.72 9.61 -11.80
CA SER A 17 17.29 9.00 -13.01
C SER A 17 16.39 7.86 -13.51
N GLY A 18 16.46 7.56 -14.81
CA GLY A 18 15.66 6.49 -15.43
C GLY A 18 15.17 6.81 -16.85
N ALA A 19 14.82 5.75 -17.61
CA ALA A 19 14.25 5.86 -18.94
C ALA A 19 12.81 6.43 -18.87
N ARG A 20 12.52 7.45 -19.68
CA ARG A 20 11.24 8.16 -19.67
C ARG A 20 10.37 7.70 -20.83
N SER A 21 9.12 7.33 -20.55
CA SER A 21 8.20 6.77 -21.55
C SER A 21 7.55 7.81 -22.47
N GLU A 22 7.63 9.10 -22.15
CA GLU A 22 7.04 10.16 -22.99
C GLU A 22 8.02 11.32 -23.19
N GLY A 23 8.03 11.82 -24.43
CA GLY A 23 9.02 12.74 -24.97
C GLY A 23 9.26 13.98 -24.11
N GLY A 24 10.52 14.17 -23.73
CA GLY A 24 11.16 15.48 -23.67
C GLY A 24 10.71 16.48 -22.60
N ASN A 25 9.77 16.18 -21.72
CA ASN A 25 9.46 17.09 -20.62
C ASN A 25 10.48 16.93 -19.50
N LEU A 26 11.22 18.01 -19.22
CA LEU A 26 11.98 18.17 -17.99
C LEU A 26 11.00 18.01 -16.83
N LEU A 27 11.35 17.17 -15.86
CA LEU A 27 10.59 17.12 -14.61
C LEU A 27 10.73 18.49 -13.94
N PRO A 28 9.71 18.98 -13.23
CA PRO A 28 9.83 20.23 -12.48
C PRO A 28 10.80 20.12 -11.29
N PHE A 29 11.44 18.96 -11.10
CA PHE A 29 12.39 18.68 -10.03
C PHE A 29 13.44 17.65 -10.51
N ASP A 30 14.66 17.78 -9.99
CA ASP A 30 15.77 16.86 -10.30
C ASP A 30 16.14 15.97 -9.11
N CYS A 31 15.62 16.27 -7.92
CA CYS A 31 16.02 15.64 -6.66
C CYS A 31 14.82 15.32 -5.77
N LEU A 32 14.87 14.15 -5.14
CA LEU A 32 13.91 13.66 -4.16
C LEU A 32 14.60 13.30 -2.86
N GLN A 33 13.98 13.60 -1.73
CA GLN A 33 14.36 12.97 -0.47
C GLN A 33 13.47 11.75 -0.26
N ILE A 34 14.08 10.62 0.13
CA ILE A 34 13.41 9.33 0.24
C ILE A 34 13.49 8.84 1.69
N TRP A 35 12.41 8.23 2.15
CA TRP A 35 12.32 7.53 3.42
C TRP A 35 11.81 6.12 3.18
N HIS A 36 12.28 5.18 3.99
CA HIS A 36 11.82 3.79 3.96
C HIS A 36 10.90 3.46 5.12
N LYS A 37 10.67 4.40 6.03
CA LYS A 37 9.81 4.21 7.19
C LYS A 37 9.19 5.52 7.64
N ILE A 38 7.90 5.47 7.96
CA ILE A 38 7.18 6.53 8.65
C ILE A 38 6.41 5.94 9.82
N ARG A 39 6.71 6.39 11.05
CA ARG A 39 6.17 5.81 12.28
C ARG A 39 6.47 4.30 12.33
N THR A 40 5.45 3.46 12.23
CA THR A 40 5.54 2.00 12.21
C THR A 40 5.42 1.40 10.81
N LEU A 41 5.15 2.22 9.78
CA LEU A 41 4.94 1.79 8.40
C LEU A 41 6.25 1.72 7.63
N HIS A 42 6.46 0.62 6.91
CA HIS A 42 7.65 0.33 6.14
C HIS A 42 7.40 0.38 4.64
N ALA A 43 8.41 0.85 3.92
CA ALA A 43 8.47 1.00 2.48
C ALA A 43 9.89 0.69 1.98
N TYR A 44 10.47 -0.43 2.41
CA TYR A 44 11.84 -0.78 2.06
C TYR A 44 11.89 -1.36 0.65
N PRO A 45 12.72 -0.81 -0.26
CA PRO A 45 12.93 -1.40 -1.56
C PRO A 45 13.66 -2.75 -1.45
N PRO A 46 13.69 -3.54 -2.54
CA PRO A 46 14.47 -4.76 -2.59
C PRO A 46 15.92 -4.56 -2.15
N SER A 47 16.39 -5.44 -1.29
CA SER A 47 17.75 -5.45 -0.74
C SER A 47 18.21 -6.90 -0.53
N PRO A 48 19.50 -7.17 -0.27
CA PRO A 48 19.97 -8.52 0.00
C PRO A 48 19.23 -9.23 1.16
N SER A 49 18.78 -8.48 2.17
CA SER A 49 18.00 -9.00 3.29
C SER A 49 16.50 -9.13 2.98
N HIS A 50 15.99 -8.34 2.03
CA HIS A 50 14.58 -8.34 1.60
C HIS A 50 14.52 -8.36 0.07
N PRO A 51 14.69 -9.51 -0.60
CA PRO A 51 14.78 -9.58 -2.06
C PRO A 51 13.53 -9.08 -2.80
N HIS A 52 12.38 -9.05 -2.12
CA HIS A 52 11.10 -8.57 -2.63
C HIS A 52 10.67 -7.22 -2.02
N GLY A 53 11.57 -6.57 -1.27
CA GLY A 53 11.24 -5.41 -0.46
C GLY A 53 10.46 -5.77 0.80
N LEU A 54 10.14 -4.76 1.61
CA LEU A 54 9.26 -4.89 2.77
C LEU A 54 8.30 -3.69 2.77
N TYR A 55 7.07 -3.98 2.38
CA TYR A 55 6.06 -2.97 2.06
C TYR A 55 4.80 -3.21 2.88
N ASP A 56 4.48 -2.28 3.77
CA ASP A 56 3.27 -2.35 4.57
C ASP A 56 2.04 -1.94 3.75
N THR A 57 0.90 -2.56 4.07
CA THR A 57 -0.39 -2.21 3.48
C THR A 57 -1.16 -1.27 4.40
N VAL A 58 -1.86 -0.31 3.80
CA VAL A 58 -2.60 0.73 4.52
C VAL A 58 -3.96 0.97 3.87
N ILE A 59 -4.90 1.46 4.67
CA ILE A 59 -6.13 2.07 4.17
C ILE A 59 -5.87 3.57 3.98
N VAL A 60 -6.29 4.06 2.82
CA VAL A 60 -6.19 5.47 2.44
C VAL A 60 -7.56 6.04 2.17
N ASN A 61 -7.75 7.29 2.58
CA ASN A 61 -8.95 8.05 2.29
C ASN A 61 -8.85 8.64 0.88
N MET A 62 -9.78 8.23 0.00
CA MET A 62 -9.91 8.73 -1.36
C MET A 62 -10.93 9.88 -1.46
N GLU A 63 -11.83 9.99 -0.48
CA GLU A 63 -12.90 10.98 -0.41
C GLU A 63 -12.81 11.74 0.92
N PRO A 64 -12.27 12.98 0.96
CA PRO A 64 -12.02 13.71 2.20
C PRO A 64 -13.23 13.89 3.13
N GLN A 65 -14.45 13.74 2.60
CA GLN A 65 -15.71 13.85 3.35
C GLN A 65 -16.18 12.53 3.96
N SER A 66 -15.48 11.42 3.72
CA SER A 66 -15.84 10.12 4.27
C SER A 66 -15.65 10.07 5.79
N ASP A 67 -16.70 9.62 6.49
CA ASP A 67 -16.73 9.47 7.93
C ASP A 67 -15.97 8.19 8.35
N TRP A 68 -14.64 8.24 8.30
CA TRP A 68 -13.78 7.16 8.77
C TRP A 68 -13.82 7.07 10.31
N PRO A 69 -13.95 5.87 10.91
CA PRO A 69 -14.02 4.54 10.32
C PRO A 69 -15.45 4.00 10.10
N ARG A 70 -16.47 4.83 10.33
CA ARG A 70 -17.89 4.43 10.36
C ARG A 70 -18.40 3.98 8.99
N CYS A 71 -17.93 4.60 7.91
CA CYS A 71 -18.30 4.23 6.54
C CYS A 71 -17.61 2.97 6.00
N GLY A 72 -16.75 2.32 6.80
CA GLY A 72 -16.03 1.11 6.37
C GLY A 72 -15.05 1.41 5.23
N LEU A 73 -15.03 0.57 4.20
CA LEU A 73 -14.23 0.78 2.99
C LEU A 73 -14.88 1.74 1.98
N ASN A 74 -16.08 2.26 2.24
CA ASN A 74 -16.71 3.21 1.32
C ASN A 74 -15.94 4.54 1.32
N GLY A 75 -15.59 5.08 0.14
CA GLY A 75 -14.71 6.25 -0.01
C GLY A 75 -13.23 5.99 0.35
N HIS A 76 -12.85 4.73 0.58
CA HIS A 76 -11.49 4.33 0.98
C HIS A 76 -10.92 3.28 0.02
N SER A 77 -9.59 3.19 -0.01
CA SER A 77 -8.88 2.18 -0.80
C SER A 77 -7.83 1.50 0.07
N VAL A 78 -7.54 0.24 -0.25
CA VAL A 78 -6.40 -0.49 0.33
C VAL A 78 -5.25 -0.40 -0.65
N VAL A 79 -4.08 0.00 -0.15
CA VAL A 79 -2.87 0.15 -0.97
C VAL A 79 -1.66 -0.44 -0.27
N GLN A 80 -0.64 -0.81 -1.04
CA GLN A 80 0.69 -1.17 -0.54
C GLN A 80 1.64 0.01 -0.68
N LEU A 81 2.34 0.36 0.39
CA LEU A 81 3.27 1.48 0.43
C LEU A 81 4.63 1.08 -0.15
N HIS A 82 5.05 1.69 -1.24
CA HIS A 82 6.29 1.33 -1.95
C HIS A 82 7.42 2.32 -1.77
N MET A 83 7.10 3.60 -1.61
CA MET A 83 8.10 4.65 -1.44
C MET A 83 7.49 5.81 -0.68
N ILE A 84 8.27 6.43 0.21
CA ILE A 84 7.90 7.68 0.87
C ILE A 84 8.91 8.71 0.43
N PHE A 85 8.45 9.85 -0.07
CA PHE A 85 9.36 10.86 -0.59
C PHE A 85 8.81 12.27 -0.52
N ARG A 86 9.71 13.23 -0.70
CA ARG A 86 9.43 14.67 -0.74
C ARG A 86 10.21 15.26 -1.90
N LEU A 87 9.54 16.12 -2.67
CA LEU A 87 10.21 16.96 -3.67
C LEU A 87 10.94 18.08 -2.92
N LEU A 88 12.20 18.40 -3.24
CA LEU A 88 12.97 19.43 -2.51
C LEU A 88 12.30 20.83 -2.50
N GLN A 89 11.47 21.13 -3.50
CA GLN A 89 10.74 22.39 -3.63
C GLN A 89 9.32 22.32 -3.04
N SER A 90 8.97 21.23 -2.36
CA SER A 90 7.64 20.99 -1.80
C SER A 90 7.72 20.65 -0.32
N GLU A 91 6.84 21.26 0.46
CA GLU A 91 6.66 20.92 1.88
C GLU A 91 5.85 19.62 2.07
N TYR A 92 5.25 19.09 1.00
CA TYR A 92 4.38 17.93 1.08
C TYR A 92 5.17 16.62 1.04
N LEU A 93 5.00 15.82 2.10
CA LEU A 93 5.45 14.44 2.12
C LEU A 93 4.39 13.57 1.41
N VAL A 94 4.83 12.83 0.40
CA VAL A 94 3.99 11.97 -0.43
C VAL A 94 4.50 10.54 -0.40
N ALA A 95 3.65 9.63 -0.86
CA ALA A 95 3.95 8.22 -1.00
C ALA A 95 3.62 7.71 -2.39
N TYR A 96 4.49 6.89 -2.96
CA TYR A 96 4.13 6.02 -4.07
C TYR A 96 3.54 4.74 -3.51
N VAL A 97 2.36 4.37 -4.03
CA VAL A 97 1.59 3.22 -3.56
C VAL A 97 1.14 2.36 -4.74
N GLN A 98 0.91 1.07 -4.49
CA GLN A 98 0.25 0.16 -5.42
C GLN A 98 -1.16 -0.16 -4.93
N HIS A 99 -2.15 -0.10 -5.81
CA HIS A 99 -3.55 -0.23 -5.41
C HIS A 99 -4.01 -1.70 -5.36
N PHE A 100 -4.98 -1.95 -4.48
CA PHE A 100 -5.79 -3.16 -4.51
C PHE A 100 -7.26 -2.81 -4.80
N ASP A 101 -7.90 -3.66 -5.60
CA ASP A 101 -9.34 -3.64 -5.82
C ASP A 101 -10.04 -4.68 -4.96
N VAL A 102 -11.22 -4.31 -4.45
CA VAL A 102 -12.13 -5.26 -3.81
C VAL A 102 -12.75 -6.15 -4.87
N VAL A 103 -12.45 -7.45 -4.81
CA VAL A 103 -13.03 -8.43 -5.72
C VAL A 103 -14.50 -8.64 -5.38
N ARG A 104 -15.38 -8.38 -6.34
CA ARG A 104 -16.81 -8.69 -6.22
C ARG A 104 -16.98 -10.20 -6.11
N GLN A 105 -17.38 -10.68 -4.94
CA GLN A 105 -17.68 -12.09 -4.74
C GLN A 105 -19.11 -12.38 -5.25
N PRO A 106 -19.30 -13.37 -6.15
CA PRO A 106 -20.64 -13.81 -6.49
C PRO A 106 -21.32 -14.37 -5.24
N ARG A 107 -22.60 -14.05 -5.04
CA ARG A 107 -23.45 -14.67 -4.00
C ARG A 107 -23.61 -16.16 -4.33
N SER A 108 -22.64 -16.96 -3.92
CA SER A 108 -22.62 -18.41 -4.08
C SER A 108 -23.31 -19.07 -2.88
N VAL A 109 -24.25 -19.97 -3.16
CA VAL A 109 -25.02 -20.74 -2.16
C VAL A 109 -24.16 -21.77 -1.41
N ASN A 110 -22.93 -22.07 -1.88
CA ASN A 110 -22.14 -23.21 -1.37
C ASN A 110 -20.73 -22.86 -0.85
N HIS A 111 -20.28 -21.62 -0.95
CA HIS A 111 -19.04 -21.19 -0.30
C HIS A 111 -19.29 -19.86 0.39
N ASP A 112 -19.66 -19.96 1.66
CA ASP A 112 -20.08 -18.83 2.46
C ASP A 112 -18.85 -18.06 2.97
N TYR A 113 -18.03 -17.52 2.06
CA TYR A 113 -16.99 -16.55 2.43
C TYR A 113 -17.59 -15.32 3.10
N SER A 114 -18.89 -15.07 2.87
CA SER A 114 -19.69 -14.06 3.57
C SER A 114 -19.74 -14.29 5.08
N ALA A 115 -19.64 -15.54 5.56
CA ALA A 115 -19.61 -15.88 6.98
C ALA A 115 -18.36 -15.37 7.71
N THR A 116 -17.26 -15.10 6.99
CA THR A 116 -16.02 -14.58 7.62
C THR A 116 -15.99 -13.07 7.77
N GLY A 117 -16.83 -12.34 7.02
CA GLY A 117 -16.84 -10.87 6.99
C GLY A 117 -15.58 -10.24 6.40
N MET A 118 -14.74 -11.01 5.68
CA MET A 118 -13.50 -10.51 5.08
C MET A 118 -13.71 -10.06 3.63
N HIS A 119 -13.03 -8.98 3.24
CA HIS A 119 -13.01 -8.52 1.85
C HIS A 119 -11.86 -9.19 1.11
N MET A 120 -12.16 -9.79 -0.05
CA MET A 120 -11.11 -10.28 -0.95
C MET A 120 -10.61 -9.11 -1.80
N LEU A 121 -9.30 -9.01 -1.91
CA LEU A 121 -8.56 -7.96 -2.60
C LEU A 121 -7.67 -8.59 -3.67
N ARG A 122 -7.42 -7.84 -4.74
CA ARG A 122 -6.45 -8.19 -5.79
C ARG A 122 -5.68 -6.94 -6.19
N HIS A 123 -4.40 -7.08 -6.52
CA HIS A 123 -3.64 -5.98 -7.09
C HIS A 123 -4.33 -5.44 -8.35
N VAL A 124 -4.45 -4.13 -8.45
CA VAL A 124 -4.87 -3.51 -9.70
C VAL A 124 -3.71 -3.64 -10.68
N VAL A 125 -3.97 -4.21 -11.86
CA VAL A 125 -2.95 -4.45 -12.90
C VAL A 125 -3.38 -3.81 -14.22
N ARG A 126 -2.41 -3.34 -15.00
CA ARG A 126 -2.61 -2.89 -16.38
C ARG A 126 -2.76 -4.09 -17.32
N ASN A 127 -3.06 -3.80 -18.59
CA ASN A 127 -3.17 -4.83 -19.64
C ASN A 127 -1.86 -5.62 -19.87
N ASP A 128 -0.70 -5.04 -19.54
CA ASP A 128 0.62 -5.70 -19.62
C ASP A 128 0.97 -6.53 -18.36
N GLY A 129 0.08 -6.58 -17.38
CA GLY A 129 0.29 -7.27 -16.09
C GLY A 129 1.05 -6.45 -15.06
N SER A 130 1.54 -5.25 -15.37
CA SER A 130 2.20 -4.37 -14.40
C SER A 130 1.20 -3.84 -13.36
N ARG A 131 1.63 -3.76 -12.09
CA ARG A 131 0.79 -3.23 -11.01
C ARG A 131 0.54 -1.72 -11.20
N ILE A 132 -0.71 -1.31 -11.05
CA ILE A 132 -1.10 0.10 -11.07
C ILE A 132 -0.77 0.72 -9.73
N GLY A 133 0.01 1.79 -9.78
CA GLY A 133 0.32 2.62 -8.63
C GLY A 133 -0.02 4.08 -8.85
N GLY A 134 0.06 4.84 -7.77
CA GLY A 134 -0.24 6.27 -7.72
C GLY A 134 0.60 6.99 -6.68
N VAL A 135 0.56 8.32 -6.69
CA VAL A 135 1.17 9.15 -5.66
C VAL A 135 0.07 9.76 -4.81
N ILE A 136 0.15 9.56 -3.50
CA ILE A 136 -0.80 10.09 -2.53
C ILE A 136 -0.08 10.97 -1.49
N PRO A 137 -0.71 12.03 -0.97
CA PRO A 137 -0.27 12.68 0.25
C PRO A 137 -0.27 11.68 1.41
N ILE A 138 0.77 11.68 2.24
CA ILE A 138 0.83 10.84 3.44
C ILE A 138 -0.36 11.09 4.38
N MET A 139 -0.92 12.31 4.37
CA MET A 139 -2.09 12.66 5.17
C MET A 139 -3.37 11.90 4.80
N GLN A 140 -3.41 11.22 3.65
CA GLN A 140 -4.52 10.35 3.28
C GLN A 140 -4.47 8.97 3.97
N ILE A 141 -3.33 8.59 4.57
CA ILE A 141 -3.19 7.30 5.25
C ILE A 141 -4.00 7.33 6.55
N GLN A 142 -4.96 6.41 6.67
CA GLN A 142 -5.86 6.30 7.82
C GLN A 142 -5.38 5.25 8.83
N SER A 143 -5.01 4.06 8.36
CA SER A 143 -4.63 2.95 9.23
C SER A 143 -3.73 1.94 8.52
N PRO A 144 -2.75 1.32 9.21
CA PRO A 144 -2.17 0.06 8.74
C PRO A 144 -3.25 -1.01 8.64
N VAL A 145 -3.08 -1.92 7.69
CA VAL A 145 -3.87 -3.15 7.57
C VAL A 145 -2.97 -4.31 7.23
N HIS A 146 -3.43 -5.52 7.54
CA HIS A 146 -2.74 -6.75 7.21
C HIS A 146 -3.55 -7.54 6.18
N LEU A 147 -2.90 -7.88 5.06
CA LEU A 147 -3.48 -8.74 4.04
C LEU A 147 -2.98 -10.18 4.21
N ILE A 148 -3.91 -11.12 4.12
CA ILE A 148 -3.64 -12.55 4.23
C ILE A 148 -3.67 -13.12 2.82
N PRO A 149 -2.55 -13.64 2.28
CA PRO A 149 -2.55 -14.23 0.95
C PRO A 149 -3.56 -15.38 0.82
N ASP A 150 -4.35 -15.39 -0.24
CA ASP A 150 -5.23 -16.51 -0.57
C ASP A 150 -4.42 -17.61 -1.27
N PHE A 151 -4.33 -18.76 -0.63
CA PHE A 151 -3.65 -19.92 -1.20
C PHE A 151 -4.55 -20.74 -2.13
N SER A 152 -5.82 -20.37 -2.29
CA SER A 152 -6.77 -21.06 -3.16
C SER A 152 -6.80 -22.59 -2.91
N LYS A 153 -6.98 -23.41 -3.96
CA LYS A 153 -6.94 -24.88 -3.85
C LYS A 153 -5.53 -25.45 -3.63
N GLY A 154 -4.48 -24.63 -3.81
CA GLY A 154 -3.09 -25.04 -3.59
C GLY A 154 -2.15 -23.84 -3.63
N ALA A 155 -1.27 -23.74 -2.63
CA ALA A 155 -0.25 -22.70 -2.57
C ALA A 155 0.81 -22.89 -3.66
N HIS A 156 1.43 -21.80 -4.10
CA HIS A 156 2.57 -21.88 -5.01
C HIS A 156 3.71 -22.67 -4.34
N PRO A 157 4.38 -23.63 -5.01
CA PRO A 157 5.37 -24.52 -4.37
C PRO A 157 6.55 -23.81 -3.70
N HIS A 158 6.90 -22.63 -4.21
CA HIS A 158 7.99 -21.79 -3.69
C HIS A 158 7.50 -20.62 -2.83
N LEU A 159 6.25 -20.64 -2.39
CA LEU A 159 5.70 -19.61 -1.52
C LEU A 159 6.40 -19.64 -0.17
N THR A 160 6.87 -18.47 0.24
CA THR A 160 7.47 -18.18 1.55
C THR A 160 6.81 -16.92 2.11
N SER A 161 7.02 -16.64 3.40
CA SER A 161 6.57 -15.37 3.99
C SER A 161 7.12 -14.16 3.22
N ALA A 162 8.38 -14.25 2.75
CA ALA A 162 9.10 -13.17 2.09
C ALA A 162 8.63 -12.86 0.66
N ASN A 163 7.97 -13.79 -0.03
CA ASN A 163 7.52 -13.62 -1.41
C ASN A 163 6.01 -13.77 -1.60
N SER A 164 5.27 -13.86 -0.49
CA SER A 164 3.83 -14.12 -0.51
C SER A 164 3.04 -13.04 -1.26
N TYR A 165 3.42 -11.77 -1.13
CA TYR A 165 2.81 -10.66 -1.89
C TYR A 165 3.18 -10.66 -3.38
N GLU A 166 4.22 -11.39 -3.78
CA GLU A 166 4.65 -11.49 -5.17
C GLU A 166 4.04 -12.72 -5.88
N LEU A 167 3.88 -13.83 -5.15
CA LEU A 167 3.38 -15.09 -5.73
C LEU A 167 1.88 -15.31 -5.53
N SER A 168 1.21 -14.54 -4.66
CA SER A 168 -0.24 -14.61 -4.48
C SER A 168 -0.97 -13.57 -5.33
N THR A 169 -2.08 -14.00 -5.92
CA THR A 169 -2.91 -13.13 -6.77
C THR A 169 -4.05 -12.46 -6.01
N ASN A 170 -4.60 -13.14 -5.02
CA ASN A 170 -5.70 -12.64 -4.20
C ASN A 170 -5.28 -12.61 -2.74
N PHE A 171 -5.90 -11.70 -1.99
CA PHE A 171 -5.61 -11.49 -0.58
C PHE A 171 -6.91 -11.25 0.19
N TRP A 172 -6.97 -11.71 1.43
CA TRP A 172 -8.05 -11.42 2.35
C TRP A 172 -7.65 -10.25 3.23
N LEU A 173 -8.46 -9.20 3.25
CA LEU A 173 -8.34 -8.14 4.26
C LEU A 173 -8.75 -8.72 5.62
N ASN A 174 -7.81 -8.73 6.56
CA ASN A 174 -8.02 -9.27 7.90
C ASN A 174 -9.26 -8.62 8.55
N LYS A 175 -10.26 -9.41 8.97
CA LYS A 175 -11.53 -8.93 9.57
C LYS A 175 -11.37 -7.98 10.76
N TYR A 176 -10.22 -7.96 11.42
CA TYR A 176 -9.94 -7.08 12.55
C TYR A 176 -9.29 -5.75 12.15
N TRP A 177 -9.24 -5.43 10.86
CA TRP A 177 -8.63 -4.20 10.34
C TRP A 177 -9.20 -2.92 10.98
N SER A 178 -10.46 -2.93 11.45
CA SER A 178 -11.09 -1.80 12.14
C SER A 178 -11.10 -1.92 13.66
N LYS A 179 -10.64 -3.04 14.23
CA LYS A 179 -10.78 -3.33 15.66
C LYS A 179 -9.94 -2.40 16.54
N GLU A 180 -8.74 -2.03 16.08
CA GLU A 180 -7.87 -1.09 16.79
C GLU A 180 -8.43 0.34 16.79
N LEU A 181 -9.29 0.67 15.82
CA LEU A 181 -9.98 1.96 15.74
C LEU A 181 -11.11 2.07 16.77
N TYR A 182 -11.76 0.96 17.10
CA TYR A 182 -12.83 0.92 18.10
C TYR A 182 -12.33 1.36 19.48
N PHE A 183 -11.13 0.91 19.88
CA PHE A 183 -10.53 1.28 21.16
C PHE A 183 -10.02 2.72 21.19
N ALA A 184 -9.55 3.25 20.06
CA ALA A 184 -9.03 4.61 19.96
C ALA A 184 -10.12 5.70 19.94
N LEU A 185 -11.35 5.37 19.55
CA LEU A 185 -12.49 6.30 19.48
C LEU A 185 -13.44 6.21 20.68
N SER A 186 -13.25 5.23 21.56
CA SER A 186 -14.05 5.02 22.76
C SER A 186 -13.38 5.55 24.04
N SER A 187 -12.24 6.23 23.93
CA SER A 187 -11.45 6.80 25.04
C SER A 187 -11.60 8.31 25.15
#